data_AF-A0A7W0ZLL2-F1
#
_entry.id   AF-A0A7W0ZLL2-F1
#
_cell.length_a   1.000
_cell.length_b   1.000
_cell.length_c   1.000
_cell.angle_alpha   90.00
_cell.angle_beta   90.00
_cell.angle_gamma   90.00
#
_symmetry.space_group_name_H-M   'P 1'
#
loop_
_entity.id
_entity.type
_entity.pdbx_description
1 polymer ?
#
loop_
_entity_poly.entity_id
_entity_poly.type
_entity_poly.pdbx_seq_one_letter_code
_entity_poly.pdbx_strand_id
1 'polypeptide(L)' 'WAHLDIAGTAWADDTKPHRAKGPTGVAVRTLVNLIERATRLASR' A
#
# COMPACT_ATOMS: atom_id res chain seq x y z
N TRP A 1 15.27 -7.95 -3.05
CA TRP A 1 14.71 -8.08 -1.69
C TRP A 1 14.56 -6.69 -1.11
N ALA A 2 13.42 -6.39 -0.49
CA ALA A 2 13.13 -5.09 0.11
C ALA A 2 12.34 -5.29 1.39
N HIS A 3 12.69 -4.55 2.43
CA HIS A 3 11.89 -4.40 3.64
C HIS A 3 11.24 -3.02 3.64
N LEU A 4 9.94 -2.97 3.93
CA LEU A 4 9.19 -1.74 4.05
C LEU A 4 8.59 -1.68 5.46
N ASP A 5 9.19 -0.86 6.32
CA ASP A 5 8.63 -0.56 7.64
C ASP A 5 7.44 0.40 7.47
N ILE A 6 6.29 -0.03 7.98
CA ILE A 6 5.04 0.73 7.92
C ILE A 6 4.49 1.07 9.30
N ALA A 7 5.24 0.84 10.39
CA ALA A 7 4.73 0.99 11.76
C ALA A 7 4.10 2.38 12.00
N GLY A 8 4.80 3.44 11.60
CA GLY A 8 4.31 4.82 11.76
C GLY A 8 3.17 5.23 10.80
N THR A 9 2.90 4.44 9.76
CA THR A 9 1.86 4.76 8.76
C THR A 9 0.69 3.78 8.79
N ALA A 10 0.75 2.74 9.62
CA ALA A 10 -0.27 1.70 9.72
C ALA A 10 -1.57 2.20 10.38
N TRP A 11 -1.50 3.26 11.17
CA TRP A 11 -2.63 3.91 11.82
C TRP A 11 -2.66 5.40 11.50
N ALA A 12 -3.85 6.00 11.47
CA ALA A 12 -3.95 7.46 11.49
C ALA A 12 -4.98 7.97 12.47
N ASP A 13 -4.64 9.11 13.06
CA ASP A 13 -5.42 9.73 14.12
C ASP A 13 -6.54 10.65 13.61
N ASP A 14 -6.44 11.05 12.35
CA ASP A 14 -7.41 11.95 11.69
C ASP A 14 -8.04 11.31 10.45
N THR A 15 -9.26 11.77 10.17
CA THR A 15 -10.00 11.45 8.95
C THR A 15 -9.49 12.28 7.78
N LYS A 16 -9.45 11.68 6.58
CA LYS A 16 -9.21 12.36 5.30
C LYS A 16 -10.37 12.07 4.34
N PRO A 17 -10.63 12.89 3.30
CA PRO A 17 -11.73 12.65 2.36
C PRO A 17 -11.72 11.25 1.70
N HIS A 18 -10.55 10.63 1.59
CA HIS A 18 -10.36 9.32 0.95
C HIS A 18 -10.12 8.18 1.97
N ARG A 19 -10.19 8.43 3.28
CA ARG A 19 -9.88 7.43 4.32
C ARG A 19 -10.38 7.83 5.71
N ALA A 20 -11.02 6.90 6.41
CA ALA A 20 -11.42 7.09 7.81
C ALA A 20 -10.21 7.13 8.78
N LYS A 21 -10.46 7.57 10.02
CA LYS A 21 -9.54 7.39 11.15
C LYS A 21 -9.34 5.90 11.42
N GLY A 22 -8.16 5.50 11.88
CA GLY A 22 -7.86 4.12 12.26
C GLY A 22 -6.87 3.43 11.32
N PRO A 23 -6.96 2.10 11.13
CA PRO A 23 -5.99 1.34 10.34
C PRO A 23 -6.02 1.79 8.88
N THR A 24 -4.85 2.04 8.30
CA THR A 24 -4.75 2.76 7.02
C THR A 24 -4.77 1.88 5.79
N GLY A 25 -4.40 0.60 5.93
CA GLY A 25 -4.16 -0.29 4.79
C GLY A 25 -3.04 0.21 3.86
N VAL A 26 -2.10 0.99 4.39
CA VAL A 26 -0.96 1.55 3.63
C VAL A 26 -0.20 0.43 2.91
N ALA A 27 0.34 0.76 1.72
CA ALA A 27 1.07 -0.12 0.82
C ALA A 27 0.27 -1.27 0.15
N VAL A 28 -0.94 -1.62 0.57
CA VAL A 28 -1.72 -2.72 -0.07
C VAL A 28 -1.89 -2.47 -1.58
N ARG A 29 -2.43 -1.30 -1.97
CA ARG A 29 -2.58 -0.94 -3.40
C ARG A 29 -1.25 -0.87 -4.13
N THR A 30 -0.19 -0.42 -3.45
CA THR A 30 1.16 -0.33 -4.04
C THR A 30 1.69 -1.72 -4.38
N LEU A 31 1.55 -2.69 -3.45
CA LEU A 31 2.01 -4.07 -3.65
C LEU A 31 1.19 -4.80 -4.72
N VAL A 32 -0.13 -4.61 -4.75
CA VAL A 32 -0.98 -5.14 -5.83
C VAL A 32 -0.53 -4.59 -7.19
N ASN A 33 -0.37 -3.26 -7.29
CA ASN A 33 0.10 -2.63 -8.52
C ASN A 33 1.51 -3.11 -8.93
N LEU A 34 2.39 -3.39 -7.98
CA LEU A 34 3.72 -3.93 -8.27
C LEU A 34 3.60 -5.31 -8.94
N ILE A 35 2.78 -6.20 -8.40
CA ILE A 35 2.55 -7.54 -8.95
C ILE A 35 1.92 -7.44 -10.33
N GLU A 36 0.85 -6.66 -10.49
CA GLU A 36 0.17 -6.49 -11.78
C GLU A 36 1.13 -6.00 -12.87
N ARG A 37 2.00 -5.04 -12.55
CA ARG A 37 3.01 -4.52 -13.49
C ARG A 37 4.09 -5.55 -13.79
N ALA A 38 4.58 -6.27 -12.79
CA ALA A 38 5.56 -7.32 -12.96
C ALA A 38 5.02 -8.45 -13.87
N THR A 39 3.77 -8.88 -13.65
CA THR A 39 3.10 -9.89 -14.49
C THR A 39 2.97 -9.41 -15.93
N ARG A 40 2.50 -8.18 -16.18
CA ARG A 40 2.38 -7.63 -17.55
C ARG A 40 3.71 -7.59 -18.29
N LEU A 41 4.81 -7.31 -17.60
CA LEU A 41 6.14 -7.30 -18.19
C LEU A 41 6.64 -8.71 -18.50
N ALA A 42 6.35 -9.69 -17.63
CA ALA A 42 6.74 -11.08 -17.84
C ALA A 42 5.92 -11.80 -18.94
N SER A 43 4.73 -11.30 -19.26
CA SER A 43 3.87 -11.82 -20.35
C SER A 43 4.16 -11.20 -21.72
N ARG A 44 5.20 -10.37 -21.84
CA ARG A 44 5.73 -9.86 -23.11
C ARG A 44 6.96 -10.67 -23.51
#